data_AF-A0A0A2XD27-F1
#
_entry.id   AF-A0A0A2XD27-F1
#
_cell.length_a   1.000
_cell.length_b   1.000
_cell.length_c   1.000
_cell.angle_alpha   90.00
_cell.angle_beta   90.00
_cell.angle_gamma   90.00
#
_symmetry.space_group_name_H-M   'P 1'
#
loop_
_entity.id
_entity.type
_entity.pdbx_description
1 polymer ?
#
loop_
_entity_poly.entity_id
_entity_poly.type
_entity_poly.pdbx_seq_one_letter_code
_entity_poly.pdbx_strand_id
1 'polypeptide(L)'
;MEKNRREVLKALGLVAFGSFALAHEGHDHGAQPGMGGMSGMGMAKADLIPPEPIPWDTATCAFCNMPIATPKGPYMGRTFQPGFFEQTYSQIVFKEPRKAPHSGEMVKALHFESIACMVNYAWVHGIVDGDGATFYVTDRKAYDPARPRETVRLIPAREAVFYWGEKMMVVMNARLLAFAKEEDAQAFAEANKAAHGRQALYRFQTLWDLAPLPEMNLVGLLARHAGLLK
;
A
#
# COMPACT_ATOMS: atom_id res chain seq x y z
N MET A 1 5.81 11.90 18.11
CA MET A 1 6.31 12.43 16.82
C MET A 1 5.18 12.70 15.80
N GLU A 2 3.90 12.79 16.24
CA GLU A 2 2.70 12.98 15.40
C GLU A 2 2.55 14.38 14.79
N LYS A 3 3.04 15.42 15.47
CA LYS A 3 2.84 16.82 15.06
C LYS A 3 3.59 17.19 13.78
N ASN A 4 4.77 16.61 13.56
CA ASN A 4 5.69 17.08 12.52
C ASN A 4 5.23 16.74 11.09
N ARG A 5 4.60 15.58 10.85
CA ARG A 5 4.21 15.16 9.48
C ARG A 5 2.98 15.89 8.93
N ARG A 6 1.97 16.15 9.78
CA ARG A 6 0.81 16.98 9.41
C ARG A 6 1.20 18.43 9.17
N GLU A 7 2.17 18.95 9.92
CA GLU A 7 2.73 20.29 9.71
C GLU A 7 3.55 20.36 8.41
N VAL A 8 4.35 19.34 8.10
CA VAL A 8 5.07 19.23 6.81
C VAL A 8 4.09 19.20 5.62
N LEU A 9 2.97 18.50 5.71
CA LEU A 9 1.93 18.53 4.66
C LEU A 9 1.23 19.88 4.53
N LYS A 10 0.97 20.57 5.64
CA LYS A 10 0.45 21.95 5.60
C LYS A 10 1.46 22.92 4.99
N ALA A 11 2.74 22.74 5.30
CA ALA A 11 3.83 23.54 4.74
C ALA A 11 4.02 23.27 3.24
N LEU A 12 3.98 22.01 2.79
CA LEU A 12 4.06 21.65 1.37
C LEU A 12 2.80 22.05 0.58
N GLY A 13 1.62 21.98 1.20
CA GLY A 13 0.37 22.50 0.62
C GLY A 13 0.36 24.01 0.42
N LEU A 14 1.12 24.76 1.21
CA LEU A 14 1.37 26.20 1.03
C LEU A 14 2.35 26.49 -0.13
N VAL A 15 3.24 25.55 -0.47
CA VAL A 15 4.19 25.69 -1.59
C VAL A 15 3.56 25.26 -2.92
N ALA A 16 2.62 24.32 -2.93
CA ALA A 16 2.01 23.79 -4.16
C ALA A 16 1.06 24.75 -4.91
N PHE A 17 0.71 25.90 -4.31
CA PHE A 17 -0.11 26.94 -4.96
C PHE A 17 0.67 28.20 -5.36
N GLY A 18 2.00 28.21 -5.20
CA GLY A 18 2.86 29.30 -5.64
C GLY A 18 4.01 28.77 -6.48
N SER A 19 4.09 29.23 -7.74
CA SER A 19 5.22 29.07 -8.66
C SER A 19 5.19 27.87 -9.61
N PHE A 20 4.36 28.00 -10.65
CA PHE A 20 4.81 27.65 -12.01
C PHE A 20 5.88 28.67 -12.42
N ALA A 21 7.16 28.28 -12.40
CA ALA A 21 8.21 28.96 -13.14
C ALA A 21 9.39 28.00 -13.41
N LEU A 22 9.60 27.79 -14.71
CA LEU A 22 10.71 27.19 -15.46
C LEU A 22 12.09 27.22 -14.79
N ALA A 23 12.87 26.13 -14.94
CA ALA A 23 14.11 26.15 -15.74
C ALA A 23 14.75 24.74 -15.82
N HIS A 24 15.01 24.33 -17.07
CA HIS A 24 15.99 23.33 -17.46
C HIS A 24 17.39 23.93 -17.26
N GLU A 25 18.32 23.20 -16.64
CA GLU A 25 19.74 23.27 -16.99
C GLU A 25 20.46 22.03 -16.46
N GLY A 26 21.15 21.35 -17.37
CA GLY A 26 21.96 20.17 -17.05
C GLY A 26 23.29 20.58 -16.46
N HIS A 27 23.83 19.73 -15.58
CA HIS A 27 25.25 19.71 -15.30
C HIS A 27 25.74 18.28 -15.11
N ASP A 28 26.70 17.97 -15.97
CA ASP A 28 27.54 16.80 -16.05
C ASP A 28 28.65 16.88 -14.98
N HIS A 29 28.82 15.86 -14.13
CA HIS A 29 30.03 15.63 -13.33
C HIS A 29 30.16 14.16 -12.90
N GLY A 30 31.10 13.45 -13.52
CA GLY A 30 32.33 12.95 -12.86
C GLY A 30 32.21 11.87 -11.78
N ALA A 31 32.84 10.73 -12.05
CA ALA A 31 33.03 9.57 -11.20
C ALA A 31 33.83 9.81 -9.90
N GLN A 32 33.53 9.07 -8.82
CA GLN A 32 34.36 7.95 -8.31
C GLN A 32 33.81 7.30 -7.01
N PRO A 33 34.26 6.06 -6.68
CA PRO A 33 33.64 5.17 -5.70
C PRO A 33 34.30 5.26 -4.31
N GLY A 34 33.57 4.94 -3.23
CA GLY A 34 34.21 4.80 -1.92
C GLY A 34 33.28 4.62 -0.73
N MET A 35 33.22 3.37 -0.26
CA MET A 35 33.19 2.92 1.14
C MET A 35 32.22 3.58 2.14
N GLY A 36 31.32 2.76 2.68
CA GLY A 36 30.63 3.07 3.93
C GLY A 36 29.49 2.11 4.25
N GLY A 37 29.71 0.80 4.09
CA GLY A 37 28.75 -0.23 4.52
C GLY A 37 28.65 -0.26 6.04
N MET A 38 27.82 0.64 6.59
CA MET A 38 27.29 0.50 7.95
C MET A 38 26.25 -0.62 7.88
N SER A 39 26.75 -1.81 8.19
CA SER A 39 26.06 -3.00 8.67
C SER A 39 24.65 -2.72 9.17
N GLY A 40 23.68 -3.32 8.49
CA GLY A 40 22.29 -3.31 8.88
C GLY A 40 22.11 -3.60 10.35
N MET A 41 21.51 -2.65 11.06
CA MET A 41 20.78 -2.96 12.27
C MET A 41 19.74 -3.99 11.88
N GLY A 42 20.01 -5.26 12.20
CA GLY A 42 19.03 -6.31 12.11
C GLY A 42 17.80 -5.85 12.86
N MET A 43 16.73 -5.59 12.12
CA MET A 43 15.39 -5.51 12.68
C MET A 43 15.20 -6.85 13.40
N ALA A 44 15.36 -6.83 14.72
CA ALA A 44 14.92 -7.94 15.57
C ALA A 44 13.53 -8.31 15.08
N LYS A 45 13.26 -9.60 14.87
CA LYS A 45 11.96 -10.10 14.39
C LYS A 45 10.90 -9.58 15.36
N ALA A 46 10.34 -8.40 15.09
CA ALA A 46 9.35 -7.79 15.94
C ALA A 46 8.20 -8.79 16.05
N ASP A 47 7.67 -9.02 17.24
CA ASP A 47 6.62 -10.01 17.44
C ASP A 47 5.51 -9.78 16.41
N LEU A 48 5.27 -10.78 15.55
CA LEU A 48 4.19 -10.74 14.58
C LEU A 48 2.88 -10.87 15.34
N ILE A 49 2.00 -9.87 15.23
CA ILE A 49 0.64 -9.96 15.74
C ILE A 49 -0.17 -10.78 14.72
N PRO A 50 -0.82 -11.89 15.10
CA PRO A 50 -1.55 -12.72 14.15
C PRO A 50 -2.59 -11.93 13.33
N PRO A 51 -2.83 -12.30 12.06
CA PRO A 51 -3.85 -11.65 11.24
C PRO A 51 -5.24 -11.83 11.86
N GLU A 52 -6.07 -10.78 11.80
CA GLU A 52 -7.48 -10.88 12.22
C GLU A 52 -8.34 -11.49 11.08
N PRO A 53 -9.49 -12.10 11.41
CA PRO A 53 -10.45 -12.57 10.41
C PRO A 53 -10.90 -11.44 9.48
N ILE A 54 -11.06 -11.76 8.19
CA ILE A 54 -11.42 -10.77 7.17
C ILE A 54 -12.96 -10.64 7.12
N PRO A 55 -13.56 -9.46 7.43
CA PRO A 55 -15.02 -9.30 7.44
C PRO A 55 -15.52 -9.01 6.01
N TRP A 56 -15.41 -9.99 5.11
CA TRP A 56 -15.65 -9.81 3.67
C TRP A 56 -16.93 -9.04 3.31
N ASP A 57 -18.03 -9.33 4.01
CA ASP A 57 -19.35 -8.83 3.65
C ASP A 57 -19.73 -7.52 4.37
N THR A 58 -18.98 -7.11 5.40
CA THR A 58 -19.33 -5.97 6.26
C THR A 58 -18.24 -4.90 6.32
N ALA A 59 -16.99 -5.25 6.03
CA ALA A 59 -15.88 -4.29 6.08
C ALA A 59 -15.83 -3.42 4.82
N THR A 60 -15.42 -2.17 5.05
CA THR A 60 -15.00 -1.23 4.00
C THR A 60 -13.53 -0.88 4.19
N CYS A 61 -12.88 -0.44 3.13
CA CYS A 61 -11.52 0.07 3.16
C CYS A 61 -11.46 1.32 4.05
N ALA A 62 -10.57 1.29 5.05
CA ALA A 62 -10.38 2.40 5.99
C ALA A 62 -9.87 3.71 5.35
N PHE A 63 -9.40 3.66 4.10
CA PHE A 63 -8.87 4.82 3.37
C PHE A 63 -9.85 5.35 2.31
N CYS A 64 -10.41 4.48 1.46
CA CYS A 64 -11.23 4.91 0.32
C CYS A 64 -12.72 4.58 0.48
N ASN A 65 -13.14 3.93 1.58
CA ASN A 65 -14.51 3.47 1.86
C ASN A 65 -15.11 2.49 0.83
N MET A 66 -14.30 1.97 -0.11
CA MET A 66 -14.74 0.91 -1.01
C MET A 66 -15.00 -0.38 -0.22
N PRO A 67 -15.91 -1.27 -0.68
CA PRO A 67 -16.10 -2.58 -0.06
C PRO A 67 -14.80 -3.39 -0.14
N ILE A 68 -14.60 -4.28 0.83
CA ILE A 68 -13.45 -5.18 0.83
C ILE A 68 -13.65 -6.35 -0.15
N ALA A 69 -14.86 -6.91 -0.21
CA ALA A 69 -15.20 -7.93 -1.19
C ALA A 69 -15.52 -7.31 -2.57
N THR A 70 -15.23 -8.06 -3.63
CA THR A 70 -15.64 -7.67 -4.98
C THR A 70 -17.18 -7.58 -5.06
N PRO A 71 -17.75 -6.44 -5.50
CA PRO A 71 -19.19 -6.29 -5.68
C PRO A 71 -19.74 -7.28 -6.73
N LYS A 72 -20.90 -7.89 -6.45
CA LYS A 72 -21.58 -8.84 -7.37
C LYS A 72 -22.23 -8.17 -8.60
N GLY A 73 -22.26 -6.85 -8.65
CA GLY A 73 -22.92 -6.07 -9.71
C GLY A 73 -22.20 -4.75 -9.96
N PRO A 74 -22.80 -3.85 -10.76
CA PRO A 74 -22.23 -2.54 -11.03
C PRO A 74 -21.94 -1.78 -9.73
N TYR A 75 -20.70 -1.31 -9.58
CA TYR A 75 -20.26 -0.46 -8.48
C TYR A 75 -19.52 0.73 -9.05
N MET A 76 -19.96 1.94 -8.70
CA MET A 76 -19.41 3.20 -9.24
C MET A 76 -19.33 3.20 -10.78
N GLY A 77 -20.36 2.67 -11.45
CA GLY A 77 -20.46 2.63 -12.91
C GLY A 77 -19.55 1.59 -13.59
N ARG A 78 -18.93 0.67 -12.83
CA ARG A 78 -18.07 -0.39 -13.37
C ARG A 78 -18.51 -1.76 -12.86
N THR A 79 -18.30 -2.79 -13.68
CA THR A 79 -18.45 -4.19 -13.27
C THR A 79 -17.06 -4.79 -13.11
N PHE A 80 -16.84 -5.48 -11.99
CA PHE A 80 -15.57 -6.12 -11.68
C PHE A 80 -15.70 -7.63 -11.85
N GLN A 81 -14.61 -8.27 -12.29
CA GLN A 81 -14.56 -9.73 -12.34
C GLN A 81 -14.55 -10.29 -10.91
N PRO A 82 -15.15 -11.47 -10.66
CA PRO A 82 -15.07 -12.11 -9.35
C PRO A 82 -13.63 -12.19 -8.84
N GLY A 83 -13.41 -11.85 -7.58
CA GLY A 83 -12.08 -11.87 -6.98
C GLY A 83 -11.18 -10.67 -7.34
N PHE A 84 -11.69 -9.63 -7.99
CA PHE A 84 -10.85 -8.51 -8.40
C PHE A 84 -10.26 -7.72 -7.22
N PHE A 85 -10.99 -7.60 -6.11
CA PHE A 85 -10.58 -6.83 -4.93
C PHE A 85 -9.73 -7.66 -3.96
N GLU A 86 -10.10 -8.93 -3.78
CA GLU A 86 -9.50 -9.84 -2.81
C GLU A 86 -8.01 -10.09 -3.10
N GLN A 87 -7.59 -10.04 -4.37
CA GLN A 87 -6.21 -10.23 -4.79
C GLN A 87 -5.25 -9.13 -4.28
N THR A 88 -5.77 -7.95 -3.94
CA THR A 88 -4.99 -6.81 -3.42
C THR A 88 -5.30 -6.50 -1.97
N TYR A 89 -6.14 -7.30 -1.32
CA TYR A 89 -6.53 -7.09 0.06
C TYR A 89 -5.31 -7.00 0.98
N SER A 90 -5.43 -6.11 1.97
CA SER A 90 -4.42 -5.95 3.01
C SER A 90 -5.07 -5.53 4.33
N GLN A 91 -4.35 -5.74 5.43
CA GLN A 91 -4.79 -5.31 6.76
C GLN A 91 -3.64 -4.85 7.62
N ILE A 92 -3.94 -3.96 8.56
CA ILE A 92 -3.05 -3.58 9.65
C ILE A 92 -3.68 -4.10 10.93
N VAL A 93 -2.99 -4.99 11.64
CA VAL A 93 -3.45 -5.51 12.93
C VAL A 93 -2.68 -4.84 14.05
N PHE A 94 -3.35 -4.51 15.15
CA PHE A 94 -2.77 -3.86 16.31
C PHE A 94 -2.62 -4.83 17.49
N LYS A 95 -1.54 -4.66 18.26
CA LYS A 95 -1.28 -5.45 19.47
C LYS A 95 -2.39 -5.27 20.50
N GLU A 96 -2.88 -4.04 20.62
CA GLU A 96 -4.05 -3.71 21.44
C GLU A 96 -5.07 -2.92 20.60
N PRO A 97 -6.38 -3.09 20.86
CA PRO A 97 -7.39 -2.29 20.20
C PRO A 97 -7.10 -0.80 20.34
N ARG A 98 -7.26 -0.03 19.26
CA ARG A 98 -7.07 1.43 19.27
C ARG A 98 -8.17 2.13 18.48
N LYS A 99 -8.36 3.42 18.76
CA LYS A 99 -9.28 4.24 17.96
C LYS A 99 -8.79 4.33 16.52
N ALA A 100 -9.63 3.95 15.57
CA ALA A 100 -9.39 4.12 14.15
C ALA A 100 -9.40 5.62 13.83
N PRO A 101 -8.31 6.20 13.28
CA PRO A 101 -8.24 7.64 13.01
C PRO A 101 -9.36 8.22 12.14
N HIS A 102 -10.00 7.40 11.31
CA HIS A 102 -11.03 7.84 10.36
C HIS A 102 -12.46 7.80 10.93
N SER A 103 -12.77 6.89 11.86
CA SER A 103 -14.12 6.73 12.44
C SER A 103 -14.19 7.00 13.94
N GLY A 104 -13.06 6.96 14.66
CA GLY A 104 -12.99 7.06 16.11
C GLY A 104 -13.35 5.76 16.86
N GLU A 105 -13.77 4.72 16.15
CA GLU A 105 -14.16 3.42 16.72
C GLU A 105 -12.95 2.64 17.21
N MET A 106 -13.12 1.85 18.27
CA MET A 106 -12.07 0.95 18.75
C MET A 106 -11.99 -0.27 17.84
N VAL A 107 -10.84 -0.48 17.20
CA VAL A 107 -10.60 -1.58 16.27
C VAL A 107 -9.34 -2.35 16.61
N LYS A 108 -9.35 -3.67 16.38
CA LYS A 108 -8.15 -4.53 16.43
C LYS A 108 -7.41 -4.60 15.10
N ALA A 109 -8.12 -4.40 14.00
CA ALA A 109 -7.54 -4.35 12.67
C ALA A 109 -8.21 -3.26 11.82
N LEU A 110 -7.43 -2.72 10.89
CA LEU A 110 -7.91 -1.92 9.77
C LEU A 110 -7.82 -2.75 8.51
N HIS A 111 -8.84 -2.65 7.66
CA HIS A 111 -8.93 -3.42 6.42
C HIS A 111 -8.82 -2.49 5.23
N PHE A 112 -8.16 -2.96 4.18
CA PHE A 112 -7.90 -2.21 2.96
C PHE A 112 -8.15 -3.11 1.76
N GLU A 113 -8.79 -2.57 0.74
CA GLU A 113 -9.04 -3.23 -0.54
C GLU A 113 -7.76 -3.36 -1.38
N SER A 114 -6.76 -2.49 -1.14
CA SER A 114 -5.51 -2.42 -1.87
C SER A 114 -4.32 -2.11 -0.97
N ILE A 115 -3.16 -2.61 -1.39
CA ILE A 115 -1.87 -2.35 -0.73
C ILE A 115 -1.56 -0.85 -0.69
N ALA A 116 -1.89 -0.10 -1.75
CA ALA A 116 -1.65 1.34 -1.80
C ALA A 116 -2.49 2.10 -0.77
N CYS A 117 -3.76 1.74 -0.58
CA CYS A 117 -4.60 2.32 0.47
C CYS A 117 -4.02 2.05 1.87
N MET A 118 -3.52 0.85 2.13
CA MET A 118 -2.86 0.53 3.40
C MET A 118 -1.61 1.40 3.64
N VAL A 119 -0.70 1.46 2.66
CA VAL A 119 0.56 2.23 2.78
C VAL A 119 0.28 3.71 2.97
N ASN A 120 -0.63 4.29 2.18
CA ASN A 120 -1.01 5.70 2.30
C ASN A 120 -1.72 6.02 3.62
N TYR A 121 -2.61 5.14 4.09
CA TYR A 121 -3.27 5.29 5.39
C TYR A 121 -2.25 5.24 6.54
N ALA A 122 -1.36 4.26 6.52
CA ALA A 122 -0.32 4.12 7.53
C ALA A 122 0.61 5.35 7.54
N TRP A 123 0.99 5.85 6.37
CA TRP A 123 1.85 7.03 6.24
C TRP A 123 1.19 8.29 6.85
N VAL A 124 -0.07 8.58 6.50
CA VAL A 124 -0.77 9.80 6.94
C VAL A 124 -1.13 9.78 8.43
N HIS A 125 -1.34 8.60 9.01
CA HIS A 125 -1.64 8.42 10.44
C HIS A 125 -0.42 8.01 11.28
N GLY A 126 0.77 7.93 10.68
CA GLY A 126 2.01 7.60 11.37
C GLY A 126 2.02 6.20 11.99
N ILE A 127 1.36 5.23 11.37
CA ILE A 127 1.34 3.83 11.81
C ILE A 127 2.54 3.12 11.19
N VAL A 128 3.30 2.35 11.97
CA VAL A 128 4.54 1.70 11.51
C VAL A 128 4.44 0.19 11.76
N ASP A 129 4.79 -0.62 10.76
CA ASP A 129 4.89 -2.07 10.89
C ASP A 129 6.01 -2.44 11.88
N GLY A 130 5.71 -3.32 12.84
CA GLY A 130 6.62 -3.68 13.94
C GLY A 130 6.54 -2.78 15.17
N ASP A 131 5.82 -1.65 15.12
CA ASP A 131 5.62 -0.74 16.27
C ASP A 131 4.19 -0.89 16.80
N GLY A 132 3.95 -1.99 17.55
CA GLY A 132 2.62 -2.32 18.06
C GLY A 132 1.58 -2.63 16.99
N ALA A 133 2.01 -2.76 15.72
CA ALA A 133 1.18 -3.13 14.58
C ALA A 133 1.91 -4.14 13.68
N THR A 134 1.16 -4.99 12.97
CA THR A 134 1.67 -5.88 11.93
C THR A 134 0.87 -5.71 10.66
N PHE A 135 1.56 -5.50 9.54
CA PHE A 135 0.93 -5.25 8.26
C PHE A 135 0.89 -6.55 7.47
N TYR A 136 -0.25 -6.85 6.86
CA TYR A 136 -0.48 -8.07 6.10
C TYR A 136 -1.01 -7.75 4.71
N VAL A 137 -0.58 -8.54 3.73
CA VAL A 137 -0.99 -8.43 2.32
C VAL A 137 -1.35 -9.80 1.76
N THR A 138 -2.27 -9.85 0.80
CA THR A 138 -2.59 -11.09 0.09
C THR A 138 -1.42 -11.57 -0.77
N ASP A 139 -1.03 -12.82 -0.61
CA ASP A 139 -0.05 -13.52 -1.45
C ASP A 139 -0.67 -13.91 -2.79
N ARG A 140 -0.30 -13.19 -3.85
CA ARG A 140 -0.83 -13.39 -5.20
C ARG A 140 -0.58 -14.80 -5.73
N LYS A 141 0.50 -15.46 -5.30
CA LYS A 141 0.82 -16.82 -5.77
C LYS A 141 -0.17 -17.86 -5.27
N ALA A 142 -0.61 -17.73 -4.02
CA ALA A 142 -1.58 -18.63 -3.39
C ALA A 142 -3.03 -18.34 -3.81
N TYR A 143 -3.26 -17.15 -4.37
CA TYR A 143 -4.58 -16.64 -4.71
C TYR A 143 -5.17 -17.25 -5.99
N ASP A 144 -6.38 -17.80 -5.89
CA ASP A 144 -7.21 -18.29 -6.99
C ASP A 144 -8.44 -17.37 -7.19
N PRO A 145 -8.54 -16.64 -8.31
CA PRO A 145 -9.70 -15.80 -8.62
C PRO A 145 -11.03 -16.56 -8.68
N ALA A 146 -11.03 -17.87 -8.95
CA ALA A 146 -12.25 -18.68 -8.95
C ALA A 146 -12.74 -19.02 -7.53
N ARG A 147 -11.86 -18.90 -6.53
CA ARG A 147 -12.12 -19.18 -5.11
C ARG A 147 -11.52 -18.07 -4.24
N PRO A 148 -11.94 -16.82 -4.44
CA PRO A 148 -11.18 -15.66 -4.02
C PRO A 148 -11.13 -15.51 -2.49
N ARG A 149 -12.16 -15.96 -1.76
CA ARG A 149 -12.20 -15.83 -0.30
C ARG A 149 -11.54 -17.01 0.39
N GLU A 150 -11.62 -18.20 -0.19
CA GLU A 150 -11.07 -19.44 0.36
C GLU A 150 -9.56 -19.55 0.19
N THR A 151 -9.00 -18.86 -0.80
CA THR A 151 -7.59 -18.95 -1.17
C THR A 151 -6.76 -17.72 -0.81
N VAL A 152 -7.39 -16.68 -0.23
CA VAL A 152 -6.64 -15.56 0.34
C VAL A 152 -5.74 -16.07 1.45
N ARG A 153 -4.43 -15.91 1.21
CA ARG A 153 -3.37 -16.19 2.16
C ARG A 153 -2.68 -14.89 2.48
N LEU A 154 -2.65 -14.53 3.75
CA LEU A 154 -1.98 -13.32 4.23
C LEU A 154 -0.55 -13.61 4.61
N ILE A 155 0.35 -12.73 4.17
CA ILE A 155 1.77 -12.73 4.51
C ILE A 155 2.16 -11.40 5.15
N PRO A 156 3.12 -11.38 6.09
CA PRO A 156 3.62 -10.11 6.63
C PRO A 156 4.19 -9.23 5.53
N ALA A 157 3.77 -7.96 5.46
CA ALA A 157 4.15 -7.04 4.39
C ALA A 157 5.67 -6.84 4.32
N ARG A 158 6.35 -6.73 5.47
CA ARG A 158 7.82 -6.63 5.57
C ARG A 158 8.59 -7.83 5.02
N GLU A 159 7.94 -8.98 4.89
CA GLU A 159 8.53 -10.20 4.32
C GLU A 159 8.14 -10.42 2.85
N ALA A 160 7.22 -9.61 2.31
CA ALA A 160 6.72 -9.74 0.96
C ALA A 160 7.63 -9.07 -0.09
N VAL A 161 7.54 -9.59 -1.31
CA VAL A 161 8.03 -8.93 -2.53
C VAL A 161 6.84 -8.32 -3.25
N PHE A 162 6.95 -7.04 -3.58
CA PHE A 162 5.89 -6.30 -4.25
C PHE A 162 6.20 -6.18 -5.73
N TYR A 163 5.26 -6.61 -6.55
CA TYR A 163 5.32 -6.46 -8.00
C TYR A 163 4.52 -5.24 -8.42
N TRP A 164 5.14 -4.38 -9.22
CA TRP A 164 4.47 -3.29 -9.92
C TRP A 164 4.50 -3.51 -11.43
N GLY A 165 3.37 -3.24 -12.09
CA GLY A 165 3.24 -3.32 -13.55
C GLY A 165 2.50 -2.12 -14.13
N GLU A 166 3.11 -1.39 -15.05
CA GLU A 166 2.61 -0.14 -15.64
C GLU A 166 1.20 -0.24 -16.22
N LYS A 167 0.87 -1.36 -16.85
CA LYS A 167 -0.43 -1.59 -17.50
C LYS A 167 -1.31 -2.58 -16.71
N MET A 168 -0.86 -3.00 -15.54
CA MET A 168 -1.61 -3.95 -14.72
C MET A 168 -2.89 -3.28 -14.18
N MET A 169 -3.99 -3.99 -14.31
CA MET A 169 -5.28 -3.53 -13.79
C MET A 169 -5.55 -4.19 -12.44
N VAL A 170 -5.59 -3.35 -11.40
CA VAL A 170 -6.03 -3.70 -10.05
C VAL A 170 -6.94 -2.59 -9.52
N VAL A 171 -7.57 -2.80 -8.37
CA VAL A 171 -8.42 -1.78 -7.73
C VAL A 171 -7.64 -0.48 -7.54
N MET A 172 -8.32 0.64 -7.78
CA MET A 172 -7.75 2.00 -7.73
C MET A 172 -6.56 2.26 -8.67
N ASN A 173 -6.29 1.37 -9.64
CA ASN A 173 -5.11 1.44 -10.52
C ASN A 173 -3.78 1.57 -9.74
N ALA A 174 -3.73 1.03 -8.51
CA ALA A 174 -2.53 1.03 -7.68
C ALA A 174 -1.37 0.23 -8.28
N ARG A 175 -1.67 -0.67 -9.22
CA ARG A 175 -0.70 -1.48 -9.97
C ARG A 175 0.26 -2.27 -9.07
N LEU A 176 -0.16 -2.66 -7.86
CA LEU A 176 0.64 -3.41 -6.91
C LEU A 176 0.02 -4.78 -6.59
N LEU A 177 0.86 -5.81 -6.59
CA LEU A 177 0.58 -7.16 -6.08
C LEU A 177 1.71 -7.57 -5.13
N ALA A 178 1.44 -8.51 -4.21
CA ALA A 178 2.44 -9.03 -3.29
C ALA A 178 2.65 -10.53 -3.46
N PHE A 179 3.87 -10.98 -3.20
CA PHE A 179 4.29 -12.37 -3.30
C PHE A 179 5.10 -12.74 -2.06
N ALA A 180 4.94 -13.97 -1.58
CA ALA A 180 5.72 -14.49 -0.45
C ALA A 180 7.20 -14.74 -0.81
N LYS A 181 7.49 -14.92 -2.10
CA LYS A 181 8.82 -15.30 -2.62
C LYS A 181 9.17 -14.45 -3.83
N GLU A 182 10.44 -14.11 -3.95
CA GLU A 182 10.94 -13.31 -5.06
C GLU A 182 10.85 -14.07 -6.38
N GLU A 183 11.11 -15.38 -6.36
CA GLU A 183 11.07 -16.23 -7.54
C GLU A 183 9.65 -16.30 -8.13
N ASP A 184 8.62 -16.32 -7.28
CA ASP A 184 7.22 -16.30 -7.71
C ASP A 184 6.84 -14.95 -8.34
N ALA A 185 7.34 -13.84 -7.79
CA ALA A 185 7.14 -12.50 -8.36
C ALA A 185 7.84 -12.34 -9.71
N GLN A 186 9.06 -12.85 -9.83
CA GLN A 186 9.83 -12.86 -11.09
C GLN A 186 9.15 -13.72 -12.16
N ALA A 187 8.69 -14.92 -11.79
CA ALA A 187 7.95 -15.79 -12.70
C ALA A 187 6.64 -15.11 -13.19
N PHE A 188 5.92 -14.43 -12.28
CA PHE A 188 4.74 -13.66 -12.65
C PHE A 188 5.07 -12.49 -13.57
N ALA A 189 6.16 -11.77 -13.30
CA ALA A 189 6.64 -10.67 -14.12
C ALA A 189 6.93 -11.13 -15.55
N GLU A 190 7.68 -12.21 -15.72
CA GLU A 190 8.03 -12.76 -17.04
C GLU A 190 6.78 -13.26 -17.78
N ALA A 191 5.89 -13.99 -17.10
CA ALA A 191 4.65 -14.48 -17.70
C ALA A 191 3.73 -13.35 -18.19
N ASN A 192 3.84 -12.15 -17.62
CA ASN A 192 2.99 -11.00 -17.95
C ASN A 192 3.75 -9.83 -18.62
N LYS A 193 4.99 -10.06 -19.07
CA LYS A 193 5.88 -9.03 -19.62
C LYS A 193 5.27 -8.24 -20.78
N ALA A 194 4.62 -8.94 -21.71
CA ALA A 194 3.97 -8.31 -22.85
C ALA A 194 2.73 -7.48 -22.45
N ALA A 195 2.00 -7.92 -21.43
CA ALA A 195 0.73 -7.31 -21.02
C ALA A 195 0.92 -6.13 -20.06
N HIS A 196 1.89 -6.20 -19.15
CA HIS A 196 2.00 -5.25 -18.04
C HIS A 196 2.94 -4.06 -18.29
N GLY A 197 3.59 -3.97 -19.45
CA GLY A 197 4.45 -2.83 -19.79
C GLY A 197 5.73 -2.80 -18.94
N ARG A 198 6.15 -1.61 -18.47
CA ARG A 198 7.26 -1.52 -17.51
C ARG A 198 6.90 -2.24 -16.21
N GLN A 199 7.87 -2.95 -15.64
CA GLN A 199 7.70 -3.75 -14.43
C GLN A 199 8.80 -3.44 -13.43
N ALA A 200 8.48 -3.53 -12.14
CA ALA A 200 9.44 -3.38 -11.06
C ALA A 200 9.11 -4.32 -9.90
N LEU A 201 10.14 -4.75 -9.19
CA LEU A 201 10.01 -5.47 -7.94
C LEU A 201 10.53 -4.58 -6.80
N TYR A 202 9.75 -4.49 -5.73
CA TYR A 202 10.03 -3.67 -4.57
C TYR A 202 10.00 -4.50 -3.29
N ARG A 203 10.74 -4.03 -2.27
CA ARG A 203 10.56 -4.47 -0.89
C ARG A 203 9.62 -3.50 -0.18
N PHE A 204 9.07 -3.91 0.96
CA PHE A 204 8.17 -3.08 1.75
C PHE A 204 8.78 -1.71 2.11
N GLN A 205 10.06 -1.68 2.49
CA GLN A 205 10.77 -0.45 2.81
C GLN A 205 10.74 0.54 1.64
N THR A 206 10.92 0.06 0.40
CA THR A 206 10.85 0.91 -0.79
C THR A 206 9.46 1.51 -0.96
N LEU A 207 8.39 0.74 -0.75
CA LEU A 207 7.02 1.28 -0.81
C LEU A 207 6.76 2.31 0.28
N TRP A 208 7.34 2.11 1.47
CA TRP A 208 7.23 3.05 2.59
C TRP A 208 7.99 4.35 2.33
N ASP A 209 9.19 4.27 1.76
CA ASP A 209 10.03 5.44 1.44
C ASP A 209 9.44 6.26 0.29
N LEU A 210 8.74 5.59 -0.64
CA LEU A 210 8.01 6.24 -1.73
C LEU A 210 6.64 6.77 -1.29
N ALA A 211 6.21 6.51 -0.05
CA ALA A 211 4.93 6.97 0.44
C ALA A 211 4.92 8.50 0.69
N PRO A 212 3.81 9.20 0.41
CA PRO A 212 2.56 8.63 -0.08
C PRO A 212 2.67 8.24 -1.56
N LEU A 213 2.20 7.05 -1.90
CA LEU A 213 2.20 6.56 -3.26
C LEU A 213 1.11 7.32 -4.04
N PRO A 214 1.47 8.16 -5.03
CA PRO A 214 0.53 9.07 -5.68
C PRO A 214 -0.33 8.39 -6.75
N GLU A 215 -0.48 7.05 -6.72
CA GLU A 215 -1.24 6.36 -7.76
C GLU A 215 -2.70 6.85 -7.81
N MET A 216 -3.21 6.89 -9.04
CA MET A 216 -4.28 7.76 -9.51
C MET A 216 -5.51 7.81 -8.60
N ASN A 217 -5.90 9.03 -8.22
CA ASN A 217 -7.06 9.42 -7.39
C ASN A 217 -6.90 9.26 -5.87
N LEU A 218 -5.75 8.80 -5.37
CA LEU A 218 -5.52 8.78 -3.92
C LEU A 218 -5.12 10.14 -3.35
N VAL A 219 -4.66 11.10 -4.15
CA VAL A 219 -4.25 12.44 -3.68
C VAL A 219 -5.38 13.19 -2.95
N GLY A 220 -6.61 13.15 -3.48
CA GLY A 220 -7.76 13.75 -2.80
C GLY A 220 -8.08 13.07 -1.47
N LEU A 221 -7.95 11.73 -1.41
CA LEU A 221 -8.14 10.95 -0.18
C LEU A 221 -7.03 11.25 0.83
N LEU A 222 -5.78 11.31 0.39
CA LEU A 222 -4.62 11.71 1.19
C LEU A 222 -4.86 13.08 1.81
N ALA A 223 -5.29 14.06 1.01
CA ALA A 223 -5.59 15.40 1.47
C ALA A 223 -6.75 15.42 2.49
N ARG A 224 -7.81 14.64 2.29
CA ARG A 224 -8.89 14.47 3.28
C ARG A 224 -8.38 13.88 4.59
N HIS A 225 -7.63 12.78 4.54
CA HIS A 225 -7.09 12.14 5.75
C HIS A 225 -6.03 12.99 6.47
N ALA A 226 -5.34 13.87 5.74
CA ALA A 226 -4.44 14.87 6.31
C ALA A 226 -5.18 16.09 6.90
N GLY A 227 -6.50 16.20 6.70
CA GLY A 227 -7.31 17.34 7.12
C GLY A 227 -7.15 18.60 6.27
N LEU A 228 -6.64 18.45 5.04
CA LEU A 228 -6.47 19.53 4.06
C LEU A 228 -7.73 19.75 3.21
N LEU A 229 -8.54 18.70 3.04
CA LEU A 229 -9.86 18.76 2.40
C LEU A 229 -10.92 18.24 3.37
N LYS A 230 -12.15 18.77 3.25
CA LYS A 230 -13.33 18.25 3.93
C LYS A 230 -13.99 17.18 3.05
#